data_AF-A0A095A1N9-F1
#
_entry.id   AF-A0A095A1N9-F1
#
_cell.length_a   1.000
_cell.length_b   1.000
_cell.length_c   1.000
_cell.angle_alpha   90.00
_cell.angle_beta   90.00
_cell.angle_gamma   90.00
#
_symmetry.space_group_name_H-M   'P 1'
#
loop_
_entity.id
_entity.type
_entity.pdbx_description
1 polymer ?
#
loop_
_entity_poly.entity_id
_entity_poly.type
_entity_poly.pdbx_seq_one_letter_code
_entity_poly.pdbx_strand_id
1 'polypeptide(L)' 'MQTFEVTIRGVTVHFPHKPYGCQMSMMTRVIESLENKQNCLLESPTGTGKTLSLLCASLSWLEKRKSR' A
#
# COMPACT_ATOMS: atom_id res chain seq x y z
N MET A 1 3.28 -19.44 -2.51
CA MET A 1 3.69 -18.12 -3.03
C MET A 1 4.49 -17.43 -1.94
N GLN A 2 5.62 -16.79 -2.28
CA GLN A 2 6.45 -16.10 -1.31
C GLN A 2 5.86 -14.71 -1.04
N THR A 3 5.48 -14.43 0.20
CA THR A 3 4.97 -13.12 0.62
C THR A 3 6.12 -12.28 1.15
N PHE A 4 6.19 -11.02 0.73
CA PHE A 4 7.14 -10.03 1.22
C PHE A 4 6.42 -9.07 2.17
N GLU A 5 7.05 -8.81 3.32
CA GLU A 5 6.51 -7.87 4.30
C GLU A 5 7.22 -6.53 4.19
N VAL A 6 6.42 -5.47 4.19
CA VAL A 6 6.92 -4.10 4.14
C VAL A 6 6.17 -3.27 5.18
N THR A 7 6.91 -2.63 6.07
CA THR A 7 6.34 -1.69 7.02
C THR A 7 6.30 -0.29 6.43
N ILE A 8 5.10 0.27 6.26
CA ILE A 8 4.86 1.61 5.73
C ILE A 8 4.03 2.39 6.74
N ARG A 9 4.60 3.47 7.31
CA ARG A 9 3.92 4.31 8.34
C ARG A 9 3.36 3.47 9.51
N GLY A 10 4.10 2.44 9.91
CA GLY A 10 3.69 1.49 10.94
C GLY A 10 2.50 0.59 10.57
N VAL A 11 2.14 0.49 9.28
CA VAL A 11 1.26 -0.53 8.72
C VAL A 11 2.13 -1.63 8.12
N THR A 12 1.93 -2.88 8.53
CA THR A 12 2.59 -4.03 7.89
C THR A 12 1.80 -4.42 6.65
N VAL A 13 2.41 -4.26 5.48
CA VAL A 13 1.81 -4.61 4.19
C VAL A 13 2.40 -5.92 3.69
N HIS A 14 1.52 -6.88 3.41
CA HIS A 14 1.89 -8.15 2.78
C HIS A 14 1.77 -8.00 1.26
N PHE A 15 2.88 -8.21 0.55
CA PHE A 15 2.97 -8.07 -0.90
C PHE A 15 3.40 -9.38 -1.57
N PRO A 16 2.86 -9.77 -2.73
CA PRO A 16 3.13 -11.09 -3.33
C PRO A 16 4.52 -11.24 -3.98
N HIS A 17 5.31 -10.17 -4.03
CA HIS A 17 6.70 -10.17 -4.52
C HIS A 17 7.45 -8.99 -3.91
N LYS A 18 8.76 -8.88 -4.13
CA LYS A 18 9.52 -7.69 -3.71
C LYS A 18 8.93 -6.46 -4.45
N PRO A 19 8.41 -5.43 -3.75
CA PRO A 19 7.78 -4.32 -4.43
C PRO A 19 8.79 -3.45 -5.17
N TYR A 20 8.38 -2.92 -6.32
CA TYR A 20 9.15 -1.90 -7.04
C TYR A 20 9.07 -0.55 -6.33
N GLY A 21 10.03 0.35 -6.60
CA GLY A 21 10.04 1.69 -6.00
C GLY A 21 8.75 2.49 -6.24
N CYS A 22 8.15 2.38 -7.44
CA CYS A 22 6.88 3.04 -7.74
C CYS A 22 5.70 2.46 -6.95
N GLN A 23 5.68 1.15 -6.72
CA GLN A 23 4.66 0.48 -5.90
C GLN A 23 4.79 0.91 -4.44
N MET A 24 6.02 0.97 -3.93
CA MET A 24 6.33 1.49 -2.58
C MET A 24 5.82 2.92 -2.39
N SER A 25 6.13 3.82 -3.34
CA SER A 25 5.66 5.20 -3.30
C SER A 25 4.13 5.29 -3.35
N MET A 26 3.47 4.50 -4.20
CA MET A 26 2.02 4.47 -4.29
C MET A 26 1.38 3.98 -2.99
N MET A 27 1.85 2.85 -2.43
CA MET A 27 1.35 2.32 -1.16
C MET A 27 1.55 3.32 -0.02
N THR A 28 2.69 4.02 0.01
CA THR A 28 2.97 5.07 1.00
C THR A 28 1.96 6.20 0.94
N ARG A 29 1.68 6.74 -0.26
CA ARG A 29 0.70 7.81 -0.44
C ARG A 29 -0.72 7.38 -0.13
N VAL A 30 -1.10 6.15 -0.49
CA VAL A 30 -2.42 5.57 -0.16
C VAL A 30 -2.58 5.50 1.36
N ILE A 31 -1.63 4.89 2.07
CA ILE A 31 -1.70 4.74 3.55
C ILE A 31 -1.74 6.11 4.24
N GLU A 32 -0.90 7.04 3.80
CA GLU A 32 -0.88 8.41 4.33
C GLU A 32 -2.23 9.13 4.16
N SER A 33 -2.85 9.01 2.98
CA SER A 33 -4.14 9.65 2.70
C SER A 33 -5.26 9.04 3.53
N LEU A 34 -5.25 7.72 3.69
CA LEU A 34 -6.19 7.01 4.55
C LEU A 34 -6.03 7.42 6.03
N GLU A 35 -4.80 7.49 6.55
CA GLU A 35 -4.52 7.95 7.92
C GLU A 35 -4.99 9.38 8.16
N ASN A 36 -4.77 10.27 7.19
CA ASN A 36 -5.14 11.67 7.29
C ASN A 36 -6.61 11.96 6.92
N LYS A 37 -7.39 10.95 6.54
CA LYS A 37 -8.77 11.09 6.04
C LYS A 37 -8.88 12.06 4.84
N GLN A 38 -7.92 11.96 3.92
CA GLN A 38 -7.82 12.81 2.72
C GLN A 38 -7.98 11.99 1.44
N ASN A 39 -8.35 12.66 0.36
CA ASN A 39 -8.31 12.09 -0.99
C ASN A 39 -6.91 12.26 -1.59
N CYS A 40 -6.49 11.33 -2.44
CA CYS A 40 -5.26 11.45 -3.22
C CYS A 40 -5.50 11.19 -4.70
N LEU A 41 -4.85 11.98 -5.55
CA LEU A 41 -4.74 11.74 -6.98
C LEU A 41 -3.32 11.22 -7.26
N LEU A 42 -3.20 9.96 -7.66
CA LEU A 42 -1.91 9.29 -7.86
C LEU A 42 -1.77 8.83 -9.30
N GLU A 43 -0.73 9.30 -9.98
CA GLU A 43 -0.32 8.78 -11.27
C GLU A 43 0.78 7.74 -11.10
N SER A 44 0.76 6.71 -11.95
CA SER A 44 1.83 5.73 -12.03
C SER A 44 1.97 5.28 -13.49
N PRO A 45 3.14 4.78 -13.93
CA PRO A 45 3.31 4.18 -15.26
C PRO A 45 2.48 2.89 -15.43
N THR A 46 1.94 2.62 -16.62
CA THR A 46 1.18 1.38 -16.91
C THR A 46 2.04 0.12 -16.69
N GLY A 47 1.40 -1.03 -16.43
CA GLY A 47 2.10 -2.30 -16.22
C GLY A 47 2.81 -2.48 -14.87
N THR A 48 2.75 -1.50 -13.96
CA THR A 48 3.46 -1.55 -12.66
C THR A 48 2.64 -2.11 -11.49
N GLY A 49 1.45 -2.66 -11.73
CA GLY A 49 0.63 -3.25 -10.66
C GLY A 49 0.00 -2.21 -9.72
N LYS A 50 -0.62 -1.15 -10.28
CA LYS A 50 -1.35 -0.12 -9.51
C LYS A 50 -2.46 -0.70 -8.64
N THR A 51 -3.32 -1.54 -9.24
CA THR A 51 -4.44 -2.17 -8.53
C THR A 51 -3.94 -3.03 -7.38
N LEU A 52 -2.87 -3.79 -7.59
CA LEU A 52 -2.24 -4.60 -6.55
C LEU A 52 -1.71 -3.71 -5.40
N SER A 53 -0.98 -2.65 -5.73
CA SER A 53 -0.45 -1.69 -4.75
C SER A 53 -1.57 -1.03 -3.93
N LEU A 54 -2.63 -0.58 -4.60
CA LEU A 54 -3.80 0.02 -3.96
C LEU A 54 -4.48 -0.95 -3.00
N LEU A 55 -4.72 -2.19 -3.43
CA LEU A 55 -5.41 -3.21 -2.63
C LEU A 55 -4.59 -3.63 -1.41
N CYS A 56 -3.31 -3.99 -1.60
CA CYS A 56 -2.43 -4.39 -0.50
C CYS A 56 -2.33 -3.28 0.56
N ALA A 57 -2.09 -2.03 0.14
CA ALA A 57 -2.03 -0.90 1.06
C ALA A 57 -3.35 -0.68 1.83
N SER A 58 -4.47 -0.67 1.11
CA SER A 58 -5.79 -0.38 1.70
C SER A 58 -6.25 -1.47 2.66
N LEU A 59 -6.06 -2.74 2.30
CA LEU A 59 -6.45 -3.89 3.14
C LEU A 59 -5.59 -3.96 4.39
N SER A 60 -4.26 -3.85 4.27
CA SER A 60 -3.37 -3.87 5.44
C SER A 60 -3.62 -2.70 6.39
N TRP A 61 -3.92 -1.51 5.86
CA TRP A 61 -4.32 -0.39 6.70
C TRP A 61 -5.65 -0.64 7.42
N LEU A 62 -6.62 -1.26 6.74
CA LEU A 62 -7.91 -1.62 7.33
C LEU A 62 -7.76 -2.67 8.43
N GLU A 63 -6.92 -3.69 8.23
CA GLU A 63 -6.60 -4.72 9.22
C GLU A 63 -5.98 -4.11 10.48
N LYS A 64 -4.94 -3.28 10.33
CA LYS A 64 -4.34 -2.52 11.45
C LYS A 64 -5.38 -1.72 12.21
N ARG A 65 -6.35 -1.11 11.51
CA ARG A 65 -7.42 -0.33 12.14
C ARG A 65 -8.45 -1.17 12.87
N LYS A 66 -8.73 -2.40 12.43
CA LYS A 66 -9.66 -3.32 13.11
C LYS A 66 -9.05 -3.93 14.37
N SER A 67 -7.73 -4.06 14.42
CA SER A 67 -7.00 -4.55 15.59
C SER A 67 -6.70 -3.47 16.64
N ARG A 68 -7.31 -2.27 16.51
CA ARG A 68 -7.29 -1.19 17.50
C ARG A 68 -8.65 -1.12 18.19
#